data_AF-A0A914S3S7-F1
#
_entry.id   AF-A0A914S3S7-F1
#
_cell.length_a   1.000
_cell.length_b   1.000
_cell.length_c   1.000
_cell.angle_alpha   90.00
_cell.angle_beta   90.00
_cell.angle_gamma   90.00
#
_symmetry.space_group_name_H-M   'P 1'
#
loop_
_entity.id
_entity.type
_entity.pdbx_description
1 polymer ?
#
loop_
_entity_poly.entity_id
_entity_poly.type
_entity_poly.pdbx_seq_one_letter_code
_entity_poly.pdbx_strand_id
1 'polypeptide(L)'
;VSKNEVFIEDNRVTFHREYSYGTAAVRAKKRLTANTIAYWEIRVPHRLFGTSHSLVHRFENLLGADSNSYGLSHTGHIFHDGLCVRFCERFPARGSTAVGLMFHGPSASLAYFRDGSLLGVAFSHIDLSRPLYPMISSTAQKSEFILCEQRFLHMTPYSLCECALQCISRLVRNDTLLDSLHLPLNLNLELCERINARTRRRLCMQHSSIVVHN
;
A
#
# COMPACT_ATOMS: atom_id res chain seq x y z
N VAL A 1 -13.24 18.85 -0.31
CA VAL A 1 -12.16 19.34 -1.21
C VAL A 1 -12.80 20.35 -2.12
N SER A 2 -12.42 21.63 -2.02
CA SER A 2 -12.87 22.65 -2.96
C SER A 2 -12.48 22.20 -4.38
N LYS A 3 -13.42 22.25 -5.34
CA LYS A 3 -13.21 21.75 -6.71
C LYS A 3 -12.05 22.45 -7.45
N ASN A 4 -11.48 23.52 -6.90
CA ASN A 4 -10.48 24.36 -7.56
C ASN A 4 -9.03 24.07 -7.13
N GLU A 5 -8.78 23.27 -6.08
CA GLU A 5 -7.43 23.08 -5.52
C GLU A 5 -6.68 21.87 -6.09
N VAL A 6 -7.41 20.86 -6.57
CA VAL A 6 -6.85 19.61 -7.09
C VAL A 6 -7.58 19.24 -8.38
N PHE A 7 -6.83 19.04 -9.45
CA PHE A 7 -7.31 18.45 -10.68
C PHE A 7 -6.61 17.12 -10.93
N ILE A 8 -7.37 16.09 -11.31
CA ILE A 8 -6.86 14.75 -11.60
C ILE A 8 -7.24 14.41 -13.03
N GLU A 9 -6.25 14.08 -13.85
CA GLU A 9 -6.39 13.71 -15.25
C GLU A 9 -5.56 12.46 -15.50
N ASP A 10 -6.22 11.32 -15.71
CA ASP A 10 -5.61 10.01 -15.82
C ASP A 10 -4.62 9.69 -14.69
N ASN A 11 -3.31 9.76 -14.98
CA ASN A 11 -2.23 9.51 -14.04
C ASN A 11 -1.57 10.79 -13.51
N ARG A 12 -2.11 11.97 -13.83
CA ARG A 12 -1.58 13.28 -13.43
C ARG A 12 -2.47 13.93 -12.38
N VAL A 13 -1.83 14.48 -11.35
CA VAL A 13 -2.46 15.37 -10.38
C VAL A 13 -1.84 16.75 -10.52
N THR A 14 -2.66 17.77 -10.72
CA THR A 14 -2.26 19.18 -10.69
C THR A 14 -2.87 19.85 -9.46
N PHE A 15 -2.03 20.42 -8.60
CA PHE A 15 -2.46 21.23 -7.47
C PHE A 15 -2.49 22.70 -7.83
N HIS A 16 -3.48 23.42 -7.29
CA HIS A 16 -3.54 24.89 -7.31
C HIS A 16 -3.36 25.49 -8.71
N ARG A 17 -4.24 25.12 -9.67
CA ARG A 17 -4.15 25.56 -11.08
C ARG A 17 -4.17 27.08 -11.25
N GLU A 18 -4.96 27.77 -10.43
CA GLU A 18 -5.15 29.21 -10.51
C GLU A 18 -4.38 29.95 -9.42
N TYR A 19 -4.66 29.69 -8.14
CA TYR A 19 -4.01 30.28 -6.98
C TYR A 19 -3.85 29.23 -5.86
N SER A 20 -2.86 29.41 -5.00
CA SER A 20 -2.67 28.57 -3.80
C SER A 20 -3.13 29.35 -2.56
N TYR A 21 -4.12 28.80 -1.84
CA TYR A 21 -4.64 29.34 -0.58
C TYR A 21 -4.30 28.45 0.63
N GLY A 22 -3.42 27.46 0.45
CA GLY A 22 -3.04 26.52 1.51
C GLY A 22 -2.49 25.20 0.99
N THR A 23 -2.55 24.17 1.84
CA THR A 23 -2.11 22.81 1.50
C THR A 23 -3.29 21.99 0.98
N ALA A 24 -3.15 21.41 -0.20
CA ALA A 24 -4.10 20.45 -0.75
C ALA A 24 -3.46 19.06 -0.83
N ALA A 25 -4.28 18.01 -0.77
CA ALA A 25 -3.80 16.63 -0.82
C ALA A 25 -4.74 15.70 -1.58
N VAL A 26 -4.16 14.64 -2.14
CA VAL A 26 -4.87 13.56 -2.82
C VAL A 26 -4.51 12.24 -2.18
N ARG A 27 -5.52 11.40 -1.97
CA ARG A 27 -5.41 10.05 -1.44
C ARG A 27 -5.86 9.05 -2.50
N ALA A 28 -5.05 8.04 -2.77
CA ALA A 28 -5.42 6.92 -3.63
C ALA A 28 -6.43 5.98 -2.94
N LYS A 29 -7.15 5.18 -3.72
CA LYS A 29 -8.20 4.29 -3.19
C LYS A 29 -7.66 2.98 -2.62
N LYS A 30 -6.49 2.51 -3.06
CA LYS A 30 -5.93 1.21 -2.62
C LYS A 30 -5.46 1.28 -1.17
N ARG A 31 -5.87 0.29 -0.39
CA ARG A 31 -5.50 0.12 1.02
C ARG A 31 -4.13 -0.53 1.13
N LEU A 32 -3.33 -0.02 2.04
CA LEU A 32 -2.06 -0.59 2.48
C LEU A 32 -2.29 -1.24 3.84
N THR A 33 -2.07 -2.53 3.95
CA THR A 33 -2.33 -3.35 5.15
C THR A 33 -1.12 -4.23 5.45
N ALA A 34 -1.10 -4.91 6.60
CA ALA A 34 -0.05 -5.87 6.94
C ALA A 34 0.18 -6.94 5.84
N ASN A 35 -0.84 -7.23 5.04
CA ASN A 35 -0.79 -8.21 3.97
C ASN A 35 -0.57 -7.57 2.59
N THR A 36 -0.01 -6.37 2.51
CA THR A 36 0.17 -5.65 1.24
C THR A 36 1.64 -5.30 1.03
N ILE A 37 2.17 -5.62 -0.15
CA ILE A 37 3.43 -5.06 -0.64
C ILE A 37 3.07 -4.18 -1.82
N ALA A 38 3.42 -2.90 -1.75
CA ALA A 38 3.11 -1.95 -2.80
C ALA A 38 4.35 -1.15 -3.16
N TYR A 39 4.52 -0.89 -4.46
CA TYR A 39 5.49 0.05 -4.97
C TYR A 39 4.79 1.01 -5.91
N TRP A 40 5.06 2.30 -5.82
CA TRP A 40 4.63 3.26 -6.82
C TRP A 40 5.66 4.35 -7.00
N GLU A 41 5.69 4.92 -8.20
CA GLU A 41 6.63 5.99 -8.56
C GLU A 41 5.89 7.19 -9.09
N ILE A 42 6.25 8.36 -8.56
CA ILE A 42 5.68 9.64 -8.94
C ILE A 42 6.79 10.51 -9.52
N ARG A 43 6.63 10.92 -10.78
CA ARG A 43 7.48 11.92 -11.41
C ARG A 43 6.96 13.31 -11.12
N VAL A 44 7.85 14.17 -10.65
CA VAL A 44 7.58 15.59 -10.43
C VAL A 44 8.27 16.37 -11.56
N PRO A 45 7.57 16.71 -12.65
CA PRO A 45 8.13 17.57 -13.69
C PRO A 45 8.35 18.97 -13.09
N HIS A 46 9.57 19.49 -13.16
CA HIS A 46 9.89 20.76 -12.52
C HIS A 46 9.16 21.94 -13.17
N ARG A 47 8.10 22.43 -12.53
CA ARG A 47 7.62 23.81 -12.53
C ARG A 47 7.01 24.13 -11.16
N LEU A 48 7.80 24.04 -10.10
CA LEU A 48 7.39 24.56 -8.79
C LEU A 48 7.63 26.08 -8.79
N PHE A 49 6.74 26.84 -9.44
CA PHE A 49 6.70 28.29 -9.28
C PHE A 49 5.74 28.62 -8.15
N GLY A 50 6.21 29.38 -7.16
CA GLY A 50 5.35 29.87 -6.08
C GLY A 50 6.11 30.75 -5.11
N THR A 51 6.05 32.06 -5.33
CA THR A 51 6.22 33.04 -4.26
C THR A 51 4.91 33.07 -3.48
N SER A 52 4.93 32.69 -2.21
CA SER A 52 3.77 32.76 -1.32
C SER A 52 3.39 34.23 -1.08
N HIS A 53 2.48 34.78 -1.89
CA HIS A 53 1.81 36.03 -1.60
C HIS A 53 0.55 35.75 -0.76
N SER A 54 0.72 35.45 0.52
CA SER A 54 -0.32 35.73 1.54
C SER A 54 0.23 35.47 2.94
N LEU A 55 0.23 36.52 3.76
CA LEU A 55 0.64 36.54 5.17
C LEU A 55 -0.40 35.86 6.11
N VAL A 56 -1.33 35.06 5.58
CA VAL A 56 -2.53 34.59 6.32
C VAL A 56 -2.74 33.06 6.24
N HIS A 57 -2.10 32.34 5.30
CA HIS A 57 -2.29 30.89 5.14
C HIS A 57 -1.09 30.09 5.66
N ARG A 58 -1.31 29.20 6.64
CA ARG A 58 -0.28 28.32 7.18
C ARG A 58 0.04 27.21 6.17
N PHE A 59 1.18 27.34 5.50
CA PHE A 59 1.73 26.30 4.63
C PHE A 59 2.37 25.19 5.48
N GLU A 60 1.54 24.27 5.96
CA GLU A 60 1.97 23.16 6.82
C GLU A 60 2.20 21.87 6.02
N ASN A 61 3.14 21.04 6.49
CA ASN A 61 3.32 19.68 5.98
C ASN A 61 2.15 18.83 6.47
N LEU A 62 1.14 18.62 5.61
CA LEU A 62 -0.06 17.87 5.98
C LEU A 62 0.26 16.41 6.37
N LEU A 63 1.19 15.78 5.63
CA LEU A 63 1.61 14.41 5.89
C LEU A 63 2.64 14.38 7.01
N GLY A 64 2.34 13.61 8.06
CA GLY A 64 3.18 13.48 9.25
C GLY A 64 2.96 14.55 10.31
N ALA A 65 1.99 15.45 10.13
CA ALA A 65 1.59 16.41 11.16
C ALA A 65 1.01 15.73 12.41
N ASP A 66 0.47 14.53 12.24
CA ASP A 66 -0.10 13.69 13.29
C ASP A 66 0.39 12.25 13.18
N SER A 67 -0.06 11.40 14.11
CA SER A 67 0.25 9.97 14.14
C SER A 67 -0.45 9.16 13.05
N ASN A 68 -1.32 9.75 12.22
CA ASN A 68 -2.12 9.03 11.23
C ASN A 68 -1.48 9.00 9.85
N SER A 69 -0.34 9.68 9.67
CA SER A 69 0.31 9.80 8.37
C SER A 69 1.83 9.84 8.47
N TYR A 70 2.47 9.49 7.36
CA TYR A 70 3.92 9.41 7.20
C TYR A 70 4.28 10.15 5.92
N GLY A 71 5.22 11.10 6.00
CA GLY A 71 5.55 11.98 4.87
C GLY A 71 7.04 12.10 4.61
N LEU A 72 7.42 12.30 3.35
CA LEU A 72 8.74 12.79 2.93
C LEU A 72 8.53 14.09 2.17
N SER A 73 9.27 15.13 2.54
CA SER A 73 9.27 16.42 1.83
C SER A 73 10.36 16.49 0.76
N HIS A 74 10.16 17.36 -0.22
CA HIS A 74 11.17 17.70 -1.24
C HIS A 74 12.47 18.27 -0.64
N THR A 75 12.47 18.67 0.64
CA THR A 75 13.66 19.16 1.35
C THR A 75 14.55 18.06 1.91
N GLY A 76 14.12 16.79 1.83
CA GLY A 76 14.84 15.63 2.35
C GLY A 76 14.49 15.26 3.80
N HIS A 77 13.45 15.88 4.37
CA HIS A 77 12.97 15.58 5.73
C HIS A 77 11.75 14.67 5.71
N ILE A 78 11.73 13.71 6.64
CA ILE A 78 10.58 12.85 6.93
C ILE A 78 9.80 13.38 8.13
N PHE A 79 8.47 13.17 8.11
CA PHE A 79 7.53 13.67 9.11
C PHE A 79 6.60 12.55 9.58
N HIS A 80 6.41 12.46 10.90
CA HIS A 80 5.41 11.60 11.55
C HIS A 80 5.18 12.07 12.98
N ASP A 81 3.92 12.10 13.43
CA ASP A 81 3.55 12.48 14.80
C ASP A 81 4.10 13.87 15.22
N GLY A 82 4.12 14.80 14.27
CA GLY A 82 4.67 16.15 14.47
C GLY A 82 6.20 16.21 14.54
N LEU A 83 6.90 15.07 14.53
CA LEU A 83 8.35 15.00 14.49
C LEU A 83 8.88 15.21 13.07
N CYS A 84 10.05 15.83 12.96
CA CYS A 84 10.75 16.10 11.71
C CYS A 84 12.19 15.64 11.81
N VAL A 85 12.64 14.78 10.90
CA VAL A 85 14.00 14.23 10.88
C VAL A 85 14.58 14.32 9.48
N ARG A 86 15.87 14.71 9.36
CA ARG A 86 16.57 14.68 8.07
C ARG A 86 16.82 13.22 7.68
N PHE A 87 16.33 12.83 6.51
CA PHE A 87 16.40 11.45 6.02
C PHE A 87 17.33 11.31 4.81
N CYS A 88 17.22 12.23 3.84
CA CYS A 88 18.04 12.21 2.64
C CYS A 88 18.46 13.62 2.25
N GLU A 89 19.28 13.70 1.19
CA GLU A 89 19.57 14.98 0.56
C GLU A 89 18.32 15.62 -0.03
N ARG A 90 18.33 16.95 -0.09
CA ARG A 90 17.29 17.73 -0.75
C ARG A 90 17.13 17.30 -2.21
N PHE A 91 15.88 17.22 -2.68
CA PHE A 91 15.59 16.93 -4.07
C PHE A 91 16.03 18.10 -4.96
N PRO A 92 16.54 17.83 -6.18
CA PRO A 92 16.99 18.89 -7.09
C PRO A 92 15.94 19.96 -7.31
N ALA A 93 16.35 21.23 -7.22
CA ALA A 93 15.47 22.39 -7.44
C ALA A 93 15.20 22.69 -8.93
N ARG A 94 15.76 21.89 -9.83
CA ARG A 94 15.57 21.96 -11.28
C ARG A 94 15.64 20.55 -11.84
N GLY A 95 14.97 20.33 -12.96
CA GLY A 95 14.90 19.02 -13.60
C GLY A 95 13.80 18.13 -13.02
N SER A 96 13.36 17.18 -13.83
CA SER A 96 12.37 16.19 -13.40
C SER A 96 13.01 15.20 -12.44
N THR A 97 12.29 14.83 -11.38
CA THR A 97 12.72 13.77 -10.46
C THR A 97 11.62 12.75 -10.29
N ALA A 98 11.98 11.46 -10.32
CA ALA A 98 11.10 10.37 -9.97
C ALA A 98 11.30 9.99 -8.50
N VAL A 99 10.20 9.96 -7.74
CA VAL A 99 10.18 9.54 -6.33
C VAL A 99 9.40 8.24 -6.23
N GLY A 100 10.11 7.16 -5.91
CA GLY A 100 9.52 5.85 -5.65
C GLY A 100 9.21 5.67 -4.17
N LEU A 101 8.12 4.97 -3.87
CA LEU A 101 7.78 4.52 -2.52
C LEU A 101 7.50 3.03 -2.52
N MET A 102 8.13 2.30 -1.61
CA MET A 102 7.82 0.91 -1.32
C MET A 102 7.22 0.81 0.07
N PHE A 103 5.97 0.36 0.13
CA PHE A 103 5.33 -0.08 1.36
C PHE A 103 5.47 -1.61 1.47
N HIS A 104 6.03 -2.06 2.58
CA HIS A 104 6.13 -3.48 2.90
C HIS A 104 5.33 -3.77 4.18
N GLY A 105 4.10 -4.23 3.99
CA GLY A 105 3.15 -4.54 5.06
C GLY A 105 3.66 -5.55 6.09
N PRO A 106 4.25 -6.69 5.69
CA PRO A 106 4.66 -7.72 6.66
C PRO A 106 5.73 -7.25 7.66
N SER A 107 6.60 -6.32 7.26
CA SER A 107 7.58 -5.70 8.16
C SER A 107 7.17 -4.31 8.63
N ALA A 108 5.94 -3.89 8.32
CA ALA A 108 5.39 -2.57 8.63
C ALA A 108 6.37 -1.43 8.35
N SER A 109 6.88 -1.35 7.12
CA SER A 109 7.90 -0.37 6.75
C SER A 109 7.60 0.39 5.44
N LEU A 110 8.20 1.58 5.34
CA LEU A 110 8.16 2.45 4.17
C LEU A 110 9.59 2.81 3.75
N ALA A 111 9.94 2.52 2.51
CA ALA A 111 11.20 2.88 1.89
C ALA A 111 11.00 3.83 0.70
N TYR A 112 11.93 4.75 0.51
CA TYR A 112 11.89 5.73 -0.57
C TYR A 112 13.01 5.50 -1.58
N PHE A 113 12.74 5.88 -2.82
CA PHE A 113 13.66 5.81 -3.94
C PHE A 113 13.70 7.17 -4.65
N ARG A 114 14.87 7.54 -5.18
CA ARG A 114 15.06 8.70 -6.04
C ARG A 114 15.66 8.23 -7.36
N ASP A 115 14.95 8.45 -8.45
CA ASP A 115 15.38 8.07 -9.80
C ASP A 115 15.85 6.59 -9.86
N GLY A 116 15.03 5.70 -9.29
CA GLY A 116 15.31 4.26 -9.19
C GLY A 116 16.32 3.84 -8.10
N SER A 117 17.06 4.78 -7.51
CA SER A 117 18.04 4.49 -6.45
C SER A 117 17.38 4.47 -5.06
N LEU A 118 17.63 3.44 -4.26
CA LEU A 118 17.13 3.34 -2.89
C LEU A 118 17.75 4.45 -2.02
N LEU A 119 16.91 5.25 -1.37
CA LEU A 119 17.33 6.22 -0.36
C LEU A 119 17.45 5.57 1.03
N GLY A 120 16.61 4.57 1.31
CA GLY A 120 16.59 3.83 2.55
C GLY A 120 15.18 3.55 3.07
N VAL A 121 15.09 2.90 4.23
CA VAL A 121 13.84 2.72 4.98
C VAL A 121 13.63 3.95 5.86
N ALA A 122 12.63 4.76 5.53
CA ALA A 122 12.31 6.00 6.26
C ALA A 122 11.52 5.73 7.54
N PHE A 123 10.64 4.73 7.51
CA PHE A 123 9.81 4.37 8.64
C PHE A 123 9.76 2.86 8.81
N SER A 124 9.88 2.41 10.06
CA SER A 124 9.70 1.04 10.50
C SER A 124 8.71 0.99 11.65
N HIS A 125 8.19 -0.20 11.97
CA HIS A 125 7.21 -0.39 13.05
C HIS A 125 5.96 0.49 12.89
N ILE A 126 5.53 0.70 11.64
CA ILE A 126 4.32 1.47 11.31
C ILE A 126 3.10 0.81 11.97
N ASP A 127 2.25 1.59 12.62
CA ASP A 127 0.99 1.08 13.13
C ASP A 127 0.04 0.76 11.96
N LEU A 128 -0.28 -0.52 11.79
CA LEU A 128 -1.19 -1.03 10.78
C LEU A 128 -2.52 -1.52 11.37
N SER A 129 -2.86 -1.10 12.59
CA SER A 129 -4.18 -1.28 13.19
C SER A 129 -5.30 -0.74 12.29
N ARG A 130 -4.98 0.31 11.52
CA ARG A 130 -5.82 0.87 10.45
C ARG A 130 -5.08 0.83 9.11
N PRO A 131 -5.80 0.68 7.99
CA PRO A 131 -5.17 0.72 6.68
C PRO A 131 -4.59 2.10 6.38
N LEU A 132 -3.38 2.13 5.82
CA LEU A 132 -2.84 3.34 5.20
C LEU A 132 -3.27 3.44 3.73
N TYR A 133 -3.05 4.60 3.15
CA TYR A 133 -3.37 4.88 1.76
C TYR A 133 -2.23 5.70 1.14
N PRO A 134 -1.82 5.44 -0.12
CA PRO A 134 -0.91 6.31 -0.82
C PRO A 134 -1.47 7.73 -0.90
N MET A 135 -0.67 8.74 -0.51
CA MET A 135 -1.09 10.14 -0.56
C MET A 135 0.05 11.03 -1.06
N ILE A 136 -0.33 12.16 -1.66
CA ILE A 136 0.55 13.28 -1.97
C ILE A 136 -0.12 14.58 -1.52
N SER A 137 0.67 15.56 -1.10
CA SER A 137 0.20 16.89 -0.73
C SER A 137 1.09 17.97 -1.32
N SER A 138 0.52 19.11 -1.67
CA SER A 138 1.26 20.26 -2.19
C SER A 138 0.67 21.59 -1.73
N THR A 139 1.58 22.53 -1.47
CA THR A 139 1.31 23.95 -1.26
C THR A 139 1.66 24.78 -2.51
N ALA A 140 2.41 24.21 -3.44
CA ALA A 140 2.95 24.91 -4.58
C ALA A 140 1.90 25.09 -5.69
N GLN A 141 1.79 26.31 -6.18
CA GLN A 141 0.91 26.67 -7.29
C GLN A 141 1.33 25.94 -8.58
N LYS A 142 0.36 25.50 -9.39
CA LYS A 142 0.58 24.82 -10.67
C LYS A 142 1.57 23.64 -10.58
N SER A 143 1.63 22.98 -9.43
CA SER A 143 2.51 21.85 -9.21
C SER A 143 1.88 20.56 -9.74
N GLU A 144 2.67 19.78 -10.47
CA GLU A 144 2.21 18.55 -11.10
C GLU A 144 2.93 17.33 -10.55
N PHE A 145 2.19 16.25 -10.44
CA PHE A 145 2.67 14.94 -9.99
C PHE A 145 2.10 13.89 -10.94
N ILE A 146 2.98 13.11 -11.56
CA ILE A 146 2.61 12.11 -12.57
C ILE A 146 2.92 10.72 -12.00
N LEU A 147 1.91 9.87 -11.86
CA LEU A 147 2.09 8.47 -11.51
C LEU A 147 2.67 7.70 -12.71
N CYS A 148 3.89 7.20 -12.57
CA CYS A 148 4.63 6.50 -13.61
C CYS A 148 4.42 4.99 -13.55
N GLU A 149 4.62 4.44 -12.35
CA GLU A 149 4.61 3.01 -12.09
C GLU A 149 3.78 2.76 -10.84
N GLN A 150 3.06 1.64 -10.85
CA GLN A 150 2.41 1.14 -9.65
C GLN A 150 2.32 -0.39 -9.67
N ARG A 151 2.67 -1.02 -8.56
CA ARG A 151 2.56 -2.46 -8.34
C ARG A 151 1.98 -2.69 -6.96
N PHE A 152 1.02 -3.61 -6.88
CA PHE A 152 0.38 -3.98 -5.65
C PHE A 152 0.27 -5.50 -5.59
N LEU A 153 0.87 -6.08 -4.57
CA LEU A 153 0.79 -7.48 -4.25
C LEU A 153 0.04 -7.61 -2.93
N HIS A 154 -1.03 -8.40 -2.96
CA HIS A 154 -1.71 -8.82 -1.74
C HIS A 154 -1.10 -10.16 -1.32
N MET A 155 -0.43 -10.17 -0.18
CA MET A 155 0.07 -11.39 0.42
C MET A 155 -1.13 -12.16 0.97
N THR A 156 -1.45 -13.28 0.34
CA THR A 156 -2.33 -14.24 0.98
C THR A 156 -1.62 -14.78 2.22
N PRO A 157 -2.33 -15.03 3.34
CA PRO A 157 -1.74 -15.67 4.51
C PRO A 157 -1.20 -17.08 4.19
N TYR A 158 -1.57 -17.60 3.03
CA TYR A 158 -1.15 -18.88 2.47
C TYR A 158 -0.13 -18.63 1.36
N SER A 159 1.00 -19.34 1.38
CA SER A 159 1.92 -19.39 0.23
C SER A 159 1.18 -19.89 -1.03
N LEU A 160 1.76 -19.71 -2.22
CA LEU A 160 1.21 -20.29 -3.44
C LEU A 160 1.00 -21.81 -3.29
N CYS A 161 1.95 -22.49 -2.62
CA CYS A 161 1.84 -23.92 -2.31
C CYS A 161 0.60 -24.20 -1.45
N GLU A 162 0.40 -23.43 -0.38
CA GLU A 162 -0.78 -23.54 0.49
C GLU A 162 -2.09 -23.27 -0.26
N CYS A 163 -2.12 -22.24 -1.12
CA CYS A 163 -3.27 -21.97 -1.98
C CYS A 163 -3.54 -23.13 -2.95
N ALA A 164 -2.49 -23.69 -3.56
CA ALA A 164 -2.61 -24.82 -4.47
C ALA A 164 -3.13 -26.06 -3.74
N LEU A 165 -2.58 -26.39 -2.57
CA LEU A 165 -3.04 -27.49 -1.72
C LEU A 165 -4.51 -27.30 -1.30
N GLN A 166 -4.89 -26.07 -0.95
CA GLN A 166 -6.27 -25.75 -0.59
C GLN A 166 -7.24 -25.87 -1.78
N CYS A 167 -6.82 -25.54 -3.00
CA CYS A 167 -7.62 -25.74 -4.21
C CYS A 167 -7.73 -27.23 -4.57
N ILE A 168 -6.62 -27.95 -4.59
CA ILE A 168 -6.57 -29.38 -4.92
C ILE A 168 -7.41 -30.19 -3.92
N SER A 169 -7.24 -29.96 -2.62
CA SER A 169 -8.04 -30.64 -1.58
C SER A 169 -9.55 -30.42 -1.71
N ARG A 170 -10.00 -29.34 -2.37
CA ARG A 170 -11.43 -29.12 -2.67
C ARG A 170 -11.91 -29.96 -3.86
N LEU A 171 -11.07 -30.12 -4.88
CA LEU A 171 -11.36 -30.83 -6.12
C LEU A 171 -11.26 -32.35 -5.98
N VAL A 172 -10.29 -32.84 -5.21
CA VAL A 172 -10.10 -34.27 -4.93
C VAL A 172 -11.26 -34.76 -4.05
N ARG A 173 -11.95 -35.81 -4.50
CA ARG A 173 -13.14 -36.38 -3.84
C ARG A 173 -12.92 -37.78 -3.27
N ASN A 174 -11.91 -38.50 -3.77
CA ASN A 174 -11.58 -39.87 -3.41
C ASN A 174 -10.07 -40.11 -3.51
N ASP A 175 -9.61 -41.16 -2.83
CA ASP A 175 -8.18 -41.49 -2.71
C ASP A 175 -7.58 -41.92 -4.05
N THR A 176 -8.36 -42.58 -4.91
CA THR A 176 -7.91 -43.00 -6.25
C THR A 176 -7.51 -41.83 -7.15
N LEU A 177 -8.22 -40.70 -7.06
CA LEU A 177 -7.86 -39.50 -7.80
C LEU A 177 -6.64 -38.81 -7.18
N LEU A 178 -6.46 -38.90 -5.86
CA LEU A 178 -5.29 -38.37 -5.19
C LEU A 178 -4.01 -39.10 -5.62
N ASP A 179 -4.04 -40.43 -5.65
CA ASP A 179 -2.91 -41.27 -6.07
C ASP A 179 -2.53 -41.03 -7.55
N SER A 180 -3.52 -40.72 -8.39
CA SER A 180 -3.30 -40.40 -9.81
C SER A 180 -2.52 -39.10 -10.07
N LEU A 181 -2.40 -38.22 -9.07
CA LEU A 181 -1.67 -36.96 -9.21
C LEU A 181 -0.15 -37.14 -9.15
N HIS A 182 0.34 -38.33 -8.80
CA HIS A 182 1.78 -38.66 -8.71
C HIS A 182 2.61 -37.60 -7.96
N LEU A 183 2.06 -37.10 -6.85
CA LEU A 183 2.71 -36.06 -6.07
C LEU A 183 3.82 -36.63 -5.17
N PRO A 184 4.86 -35.83 -4.86
CA PRO A 184 5.80 -36.14 -3.79
C PRO A 184 5.08 -36.51 -2.48
N LEU A 185 5.64 -37.49 -1.76
CA LEU A 185 5.02 -38.09 -0.57
C LEU A 185 4.53 -37.05 0.45
N ASN A 186 5.35 -36.03 0.73
CA ASN A 186 5.01 -34.96 1.68
C ASN A 186 3.77 -34.17 1.27
N LEU A 187 3.61 -33.87 -0.03
CA LEU A 187 2.42 -33.16 -0.53
C LEU A 187 1.19 -34.06 -0.54
N ASN A 188 1.38 -35.35 -0.82
CA ASN A 188 0.28 -36.32 -0.80
C ASN A 188 -0.27 -36.51 0.63
N LEU A 189 0.62 -36.66 1.62
CA LEU A 189 0.25 -36.73 3.04
C LEU A 189 -0.51 -35.48 3.51
N GLU A 190 0.00 -34.30 3.17
CA GLU A 190 -0.64 -33.03 3.51
C GLU A 190 -2.05 -32.88 2.89
N LEU A 191 -2.21 -33.30 1.63
CA LEU A 191 -3.52 -33.31 0.98
C LEU A 191 -4.49 -34.32 1.62
N CYS A 192 -4.02 -35.53 1.92
CA CYS A 192 -4.76 -36.56 2.64
C CYS A 192 -5.32 -36.02 3.95
N GLU A 193 -4.47 -35.40 4.79
CA GLU A 193 -4.89 -34.84 6.07
C GLU A 193 -5.98 -33.78 5.91
N ARG A 194 -5.81 -32.86 4.94
CA ARG A 194 -6.78 -31.80 4.66
C ARG A 194 -8.11 -32.34 4.16
N ILE A 195 -8.08 -33.31 3.26
CA ILE A 195 -9.29 -33.97 2.73
C ILE A 195 -10.02 -34.66 3.88
N ASN A 196 -9.30 -35.40 4.72
CA ASN A 196 -9.85 -36.10 5.87
C ASN A 196 -10.46 -35.13 6.90
N ALA A 197 -9.76 -34.06 7.23
CA ALA A 197 -10.27 -33.03 8.14
C ALA A 197 -11.56 -32.38 7.62
N ARG A 198 -11.64 -32.13 6.31
CA ARG A 198 -12.86 -31.63 5.66
C ARG A 198 -14.02 -32.62 5.77
N THR A 199 -13.78 -33.90 5.51
CA THR A 199 -14.80 -34.95 5.61
C THR A 199 -15.33 -35.09 7.04
N ARG A 200 -14.43 -35.11 8.04
CA ARG A 200 -14.82 -35.12 9.47
C ARG A 200 -15.68 -33.92 9.85
N ARG A 201 -15.33 -32.72 9.39
CA ARG A 201 -16.13 -31.50 9.65
C ARG A 201 -17.54 -31.59 9.05
N ARG A 202 -17.68 -32.15 7.85
CA ARG A 202 -19.01 -32.34 7.21
C ARG A 202 -19.87 -33.33 7.99
N LEU A 203 -19.30 -34.46 8.39
CA LEU A 203 -20.01 -35.47 9.19
C LEU A 203 -20.46 -34.91 10.55
N CYS A 204 -19.59 -34.14 11.21
CA CYS A 204 -19.92 -33.51 12.49
C CYS A 204 -21.09 -32.51 12.35
N MET A 205 -21.09 -31.69 11.29
CA MET A 205 -22.19 -30.74 11.02
C MET A 205 -23.52 -31.43 10.67
N GLN A 206 -23.48 -32.60 10.04
CA GLN A 206 -24.67 -33.40 9.73
C GLN A 206 -25.27 -34.04 10.99
N HIS A 207 -24.44 -34.51 11.93
CA HIS A 207 -24.90 -35.06 13.21
C HIS A 207 -25.48 -33.99 14.17
N SER A 208 -24.98 -32.75 14.13
CA SER A 208 -25.50 -31.66 14.97
C SER A 208 -26.89 -31.15 14.55
N SER A 209 -27.40 -31.57 13.39
CA SER A 209 -28.69 -31.10 12.85
C SER A 209 -29.89 -31.96 13.26
N ILE A 210 -29.70 -32.96 14.13
CA ILE A 210 -30.75 -33.88 14.58
C ILE A 210 -30.86 -33.84 16.11
N VAL A 211 -31.27 -32.71 16.69
CA VAL A 211 -31.94 -32.68 18.01
C VAL A 211 -32.90 -31.48 18.05
N VAL A 212 -34.12 -31.64 17.53
CA VAL A 212 -35.32 -31.00 18.10
C VAL A 212 -36.53 -31.91 17.84
N HIS A 213 -36.91 -32.68 18.86
CA HIS A 213 -38.25 -33.20 19.18
C HIS A 213 -38.15 -33.66 20.65
N ASN A 214 -38.97 -33.25 21.61
CA ASN A 214 -40.32 -32.67 21.62
C ASN A 214 -40.39 -31.38 22.44
#